data_AF-D4CBP7-F1
#
_entry.id   AF-D4CBP7-F1
#
_cell.length_a   1.000
_cell.length_b   1.000
_cell.length_c   1.000
_cell.angle_alpha   90.00
_cell.angle_beta   90.00
_cell.angle_gamma   90.00
#
_symmetry.space_group_name_H-M   'P 1'
#
loop_
_entity.id
_entity.type
_entity.pdbx_description
1 polymer ?
#
loop_
_entity_poly.entity_id
_entity_poly.type
_entity_poly.pdbx_seq_one_letter_code
_entity_poly.pdbx_strand_id
1 'polypeptide(L)'
;MNLQSAEQNAEDKIKQTKYKRQKLKIRRKNTMAKRGGFPGGMPGNMTNLMKQAQRMQRQMEETTKELEEKEYTASAGGGAVTVTVSGKKEVLSVKLSPEVVDPDDIEMLEDLIVAATNEAFRQMEDASSQAMAKLTGGLGGLGGGLGGGFPF
;
A
#
# COMPACT_ATOMS: atom_id res chain seq x y z
N MET A 1 -72.50 15.69 34.06
CA MET A 1 -71.84 14.71 33.17
C MET A 1 -72.53 13.37 33.35
N ASN A 2 -73.14 12.81 32.30
CA ASN A 2 -73.96 11.60 32.38
C ASN A 2 -73.06 10.34 32.43
N LEU A 3 -73.44 9.34 33.24
CA LEU A 3 -72.68 8.10 33.46
C LEU A 3 -72.43 7.34 32.15
N GLN A 4 -73.39 7.35 31.22
CA GLN A 4 -73.23 6.75 29.89
C GLN A 4 -72.13 7.40 29.03
N SER A 5 -71.93 8.72 29.17
CA SER A 5 -70.89 9.45 28.43
C SER A 5 -69.50 9.23 29.03
N ALA A 6 -69.42 8.88 30.32
CA ALA A 6 -68.16 8.55 30.99
C ALA A 6 -67.68 7.14 30.61
N GLU A 7 -68.61 6.17 30.49
CA GLU A 7 -68.30 4.80 30.07
C GLU A 7 -67.84 4.73 28.61
N GLN A 8 -68.52 5.44 27.69
CA GLN A 8 -68.08 5.50 26.28
C GLN A 8 -66.68 6.09 26.13
N ASN A 9 -66.36 7.14 26.90
CA ASN A 9 -65.02 7.75 26.88
C ASN A 9 -63.95 6.81 27.47
N ALA A 10 -64.31 5.99 28.46
CA ALA A 10 -63.42 4.98 29.03
C ALA A 10 -63.15 3.85 28.03
N GLU A 11 -64.18 3.35 27.35
CA GLU A 11 -64.05 2.31 26.32
C GLU A 11 -63.22 2.76 25.13
N ASP A 12 -63.40 4.00 24.67
CA ASP A 12 -62.62 4.56 23.56
C ASP A 12 -61.15 4.77 23.95
N LYS A 13 -60.86 5.19 25.18
CA LYS A 13 -59.49 5.24 25.70
C LYS A 13 -58.87 3.85 25.79
N ILE A 14 -59.63 2.83 26.17
CA ILE A 14 -59.15 1.44 26.22
C ILE A 14 -58.86 0.92 24.81
N LYS A 15 -59.76 1.16 23.83
CA LYS A 15 -59.57 0.77 22.43
C LYS A 15 -58.37 1.49 21.80
N GLN A 16 -58.22 2.80 22.01
CA GLN A 16 -57.03 3.53 21.55
C GLN A 16 -55.74 2.99 22.18
N THR A 17 -55.76 2.66 23.47
CA THR A 17 -54.59 2.14 24.18
C THR A 17 -54.21 0.76 23.68
N LYS A 18 -55.19 -0.13 23.42
CA LYS A 18 -54.97 -1.44 22.81
C LYS A 18 -54.41 -1.30 21.39
N TYR A 19 -54.98 -0.42 20.56
CA TYR A 19 -54.51 -0.17 19.20
C TYR A 19 -53.07 0.37 19.17
N LYS A 20 -52.74 1.36 20.02
CA LYS A 20 -51.37 1.90 20.14
C LYS A 20 -50.38 0.83 20.57
N ARG A 21 -50.74 -0.04 21.54
CA ARG A 21 -49.88 -1.16 21.99
C ARG A 21 -49.69 -2.21 20.89
N GLN A 22 -50.74 -2.53 20.12
CA GLN A 22 -50.67 -3.49 19.03
C GLN A 22 -49.83 -2.97 17.86
N LYS A 23 -49.99 -1.70 17.47
CA LYS A 23 -49.19 -1.04 16.43
C LYS A 23 -47.71 -0.92 16.84
N LEU A 24 -47.43 -0.71 18.13
CA LEU A 24 -46.06 -0.69 18.67
C LEU A 24 -45.38 -2.08 18.63
N LYS A 25 -46.12 -3.16 18.91
CA LYS A 25 -45.62 -4.55 18.77
C LYS A 25 -45.31 -4.91 17.32
N ILE A 26 -46.15 -4.48 16.38
CA ILE A 26 -45.95 -4.72 14.93
C ILE A 26 -44.74 -3.91 14.42
N ARG A 27 -44.60 -2.64 14.84
CA ARG A 27 -43.44 -1.80 14.47
C ARG A 27 -42.13 -2.35 15.04
N ARG A 28 -42.15 -2.90 16.27
CA ARG A 28 -40.99 -3.56 16.89
C ARG A 28 -40.56 -4.85 16.16
N LYS A 29 -41.49 -5.65 15.65
CA LYS A 29 -41.16 -6.84 14.83
C LYS A 29 -40.47 -6.45 13.51
N ASN A 30 -40.92 -5.38 12.84
CA ASN A 30 -40.29 -4.92 11.60
C ASN A 30 -38.95 -4.18 11.82
N THR A 31 -38.71 -3.58 13.00
CA THR A 31 -37.41 -2.95 13.30
C THR A 31 -36.36 -3.91 13.86
N MET A 32 -36.75 -5.06 14.42
CA MET A 32 -35.79 -6.08 14.86
C MET A 32 -35.36 -7.06 13.75
N ALA A 33 -36.11 -7.15 12.64
CA ALA A 33 -35.64 -7.81 11.43
C ALA A 33 -34.64 -6.95 10.61
N LYS A 34 -34.50 -5.66 10.94
CA LYS A 34 -33.60 -4.72 10.23
C LYS A 34 -32.52 -4.11 11.12
N ARG A 35 -32.33 -4.66 12.34
CA ARG A 35 -31.33 -4.19 13.31
C ARG A 35 -30.77 -5.36 14.14
N GLY A 36 -30.51 -6.47 13.47
CA GLY A 36 -29.68 -7.57 13.96
C GLY A 36 -28.43 -7.62 13.08
N GLY A 37 -27.31 -7.17 13.65
CA GLY A 37 -25.99 -7.18 13.01
C GLY A 37 -25.64 -5.87 12.30
N PHE A 38 -24.70 -5.11 12.86
CA PHE A 38 -23.59 -4.67 12.03
C PHE A 38 -22.79 -5.94 11.73
N PRO A 39 -22.79 -6.50 10.51
CA PRO A 39 -21.78 -7.48 10.14
C PRO A 39 -20.62 -6.67 9.58
N GLY A 40 -19.72 -6.26 10.47
CA GLY A 40 -18.36 -5.98 10.03
C GLY A 40 -17.82 -7.24 9.34
N GLY A 41 -17.37 -7.09 8.09
CA GLY A 41 -16.58 -8.09 7.37
C GLY A 41 -17.39 -9.01 6.45
N MET A 42 -17.40 -8.71 5.14
CA MET A 42 -17.60 -9.72 4.10
C MET A 42 -16.47 -10.78 4.20
N PRO A 43 -16.75 -12.05 4.58
CA PRO A 43 -15.70 -13.07 4.79
C PRO A 43 -14.98 -13.49 3.49
N GLY A 44 -15.67 -13.38 2.34
CA GLY A 44 -15.11 -13.72 1.03
C GLY A 44 -14.10 -12.70 0.51
N ASN A 45 -14.27 -11.42 0.83
CA ASN A 45 -13.37 -10.36 0.37
C ASN A 45 -12.11 -10.27 1.23
N MET A 46 -12.23 -10.56 2.54
CA MET A 46 -11.11 -10.56 3.49
C MET A 46 -10.11 -11.69 3.22
N THR A 47 -10.59 -12.88 2.85
CA THR A 47 -9.73 -14.04 2.56
C THR A 47 -8.91 -13.83 1.29
N ASN A 48 -9.51 -13.23 0.26
CA ASN A 48 -8.81 -12.89 -0.98
C ASN A 48 -7.82 -11.74 -0.77
N LEU A 49 -8.17 -10.75 0.04
CA LEU A 49 -7.28 -9.65 0.42
C LEU A 49 -6.06 -10.17 1.19
N MET A 50 -6.25 -11.06 2.19
CA MET A 50 -5.13 -11.66 2.92
C MET A 50 -4.21 -12.49 2.01
N LYS A 51 -4.76 -13.26 1.07
CA LYS A 51 -3.95 -14.00 0.08
C LYS A 51 -3.16 -13.07 -0.84
N GLN A 52 -3.73 -11.94 -1.25
CA GLN A 52 -3.03 -10.93 -2.04
C GLN A 52 -1.94 -10.23 -1.23
N ALA A 53 -2.23 -9.85 0.01
CA ALA A 53 -1.24 -9.26 0.93
C ALA A 53 -0.07 -10.22 1.22
N GLN A 54 -0.36 -11.50 1.44
CA GLN A 54 0.68 -12.51 1.67
C GLN A 54 1.55 -12.75 0.43
N ARG A 55 0.97 -12.71 -0.78
CA ARG A 55 1.74 -12.76 -2.03
C ARG A 55 2.60 -11.52 -2.21
N MET A 56 2.06 -10.34 -1.94
CA MET A 56 2.79 -9.08 -1.99
C MET A 56 3.98 -9.09 -1.02
N GLN A 57 3.79 -9.55 0.22
CA GLN A 57 4.86 -9.66 1.20
C GLN A 57 6.01 -10.52 0.68
N ARG A 58 5.72 -11.72 0.15
CA ARG A 58 6.74 -12.60 -0.44
C ARG A 58 7.41 -11.97 -1.65
N GLN A 59 6.62 -11.39 -2.55
CA GLN A 59 7.15 -10.78 -3.77
C GLN A 59 8.03 -9.58 -3.45
N MET A 60 7.71 -8.81 -2.41
CA MET A 60 8.54 -7.70 -1.94
C MET A 60 9.85 -8.21 -1.34
N GLU A 61 9.81 -9.25 -0.50
CA GLU A 61 11.01 -9.89 0.07
C GLU A 61 11.92 -10.47 -1.03
N GLU A 62 11.35 -11.19 -2.01
CA GLU A 62 12.07 -11.74 -3.16
C GLU A 62 12.68 -10.64 -4.01
N THR A 63 11.90 -9.61 -4.38
CA THR A 63 12.39 -8.48 -5.18
C THR A 63 13.50 -7.73 -4.46
N THR A 64 13.39 -7.54 -3.14
CA THR A 64 14.43 -6.85 -2.36
C THR A 64 15.73 -7.64 -2.40
N LYS A 65 15.67 -8.97 -2.21
CA LYS A 65 16.85 -9.84 -2.32
C LYS A 65 17.46 -9.84 -3.72
N GLU A 66 16.64 -9.93 -4.76
CA GLU A 66 17.10 -9.87 -6.15
C GLU A 66 17.79 -8.55 -6.46
N LEU A 67 17.25 -7.42 -5.97
CA LEU A 67 17.86 -6.11 -6.14
C LEU A 67 19.21 -6.01 -5.42
N GLU A 68 19.31 -6.56 -4.21
CA GLU A 68 20.54 -6.59 -3.41
C GLU A 68 21.67 -7.40 -4.06
N GLU A 69 21.34 -8.54 -4.66
CA GLU A 69 22.30 -9.43 -5.33
C GLU A 69 22.67 -8.97 -6.75
N LYS A 70 21.88 -8.07 -7.35
CA LYS A 70 22.13 -7.56 -8.68
C LYS A 70 23.33 -6.62 -8.72
N GLU A 71 24.09 -6.75 -9.80
CA GLU A 71 25.22 -5.88 -10.11
C GLU A 71 24.82 -4.79 -11.11
N TYR A 72 25.33 -3.59 -10.88
CA TYR A 72 25.10 -2.40 -11.69
C TYR A 72 26.45 -1.85 -12.15
N THR A 73 26.61 -1.64 -13.44
CA THR A 73 27.89 -1.23 -14.03
C THR A 73 27.70 0.07 -14.80
N ALA A 74 28.54 1.05 -14.52
CA ALA A 74 28.60 2.30 -15.25
C ALA A 74 30.04 2.62 -15.66
N SER A 75 30.18 3.48 -16.66
CA SER A 75 31.46 3.90 -17.16
C SER A 75 31.56 5.42 -17.35
N ALA A 76 32.79 5.93 -17.32
CA ALA A 76 33.15 7.31 -17.60
C ALA A 76 34.30 7.36 -18.61
N GLY A 77 34.54 8.54 -19.19
CA GLY A 77 35.67 8.75 -20.11
C GLY A 77 35.60 7.88 -21.36
N GLY A 78 34.40 7.70 -21.93
CA GLY A 78 34.21 6.86 -23.12
C GLY A 78 34.38 5.35 -22.89
N GLY A 79 34.36 4.89 -21.64
CA GLY A 79 34.59 3.48 -21.28
C GLY A 79 35.96 3.23 -20.65
N ALA A 80 36.81 4.24 -20.57
CA ALA A 80 38.14 4.13 -19.99
C ALA A 80 38.13 3.81 -18.48
N VAL A 81 37.08 4.23 -17.76
CA VAL A 81 36.85 3.82 -16.37
C VAL A 81 35.50 3.14 -16.30
N THR A 82 35.45 1.93 -15.75
CA THR A 82 34.23 1.17 -15.52
C THR A 82 34.15 0.73 -14.06
N VAL A 83 33.02 0.99 -13.41
CA VAL A 83 32.78 0.64 -12.00
C VAL A 83 31.55 -0.25 -11.90
N THR A 84 31.67 -1.35 -11.16
CA THR A 84 30.56 -2.25 -10.84
C THR A 84 30.24 -2.17 -9.36
N VAL A 85 28.96 -1.97 -9.03
CA VAL A 85 28.44 -1.92 -7.65
C VAL A 85 27.32 -2.94 -7.45
N SER A 86 27.14 -3.42 -6.22
CA SER A 86 26.01 -4.25 -5.83
C SER A 86 24.79 -3.43 -5.41
N GLY A 87 23.61 -4.05 -5.38
CA GLY A 87 22.42 -3.44 -4.77
C GLY A 87 22.53 -3.16 -3.28
N LYS A 88 23.54 -3.70 -2.60
CA LYS A 88 23.88 -3.40 -1.20
C LYS A 88 24.72 -2.14 -1.03
N LYS A 89 24.93 -1.38 -2.11
CA LYS A 89 25.79 -0.19 -2.16
C LYS A 89 27.27 -0.48 -1.92
N GLU A 90 27.73 -1.67 -2.33
CA GLU A 90 29.13 -2.04 -2.24
C GLU A 90 29.80 -1.94 -3.62
N VAL A 91 31.01 -1.39 -3.68
CA VAL A 91 31.82 -1.39 -4.91
C VAL A 91 32.47 -2.76 -5.06
N LEU A 92 32.16 -3.46 -6.16
CA LEU A 92 32.65 -4.81 -6.41
C LEU A 92 33.89 -4.82 -7.31
N SER A 93 33.92 -3.95 -8.33
CA SER A 93 35.07 -3.88 -9.23
C SER A 93 35.26 -2.48 -9.82
N VAL A 94 36.52 -2.14 -10.09
CA VAL A 94 36.93 -0.97 -10.85
C VAL A 94 37.89 -1.44 -11.93
N LYS A 95 37.61 -1.08 -13.19
CA LYS A 95 38.45 -1.39 -14.35
C LYS A 95 38.88 -0.09 -15.00
N LEU A 96 40.18 0.03 -15.25
CA LEU A 96 40.81 1.20 -15.83
C LEU A 96 41.49 0.78 -17.14
N SER A 97 41.31 1.58 -18.19
CA SER A 97 42.08 1.48 -19.42
C SER A 97 43.48 2.05 -19.19
N PRO A 98 44.55 1.46 -19.75
CA PRO A 98 45.91 2.01 -19.61
C PRO A 98 46.04 3.46 -20.08
N GLU A 99 45.17 3.88 -21.01
CA GLU A 99 45.20 5.24 -21.58
C GLU A 99 44.81 6.36 -20.59
N VAL A 100 44.15 6.01 -19.48
CA VAL A 100 43.79 6.97 -18.43
C VAL A 100 44.68 6.86 -17.19
N VAL A 101 45.69 5.98 -17.22
CA VAL A 101 46.64 5.80 -16.11
C VAL A 101 47.93 6.55 -16.45
N ASP A 102 47.87 7.88 -16.32
CA ASP A 102 49.02 8.76 -16.50
C ASP A 102 49.48 9.31 -15.13
N PRO A 103 50.72 9.05 -14.69
CA PRO A 103 51.24 9.60 -13.43
C PRO A 103 51.32 11.13 -13.43
N ASP A 104 51.35 11.77 -14.60
CA ASP A 104 51.38 13.23 -14.72
C ASP A 104 49.97 13.86 -14.71
N ASP A 105 48.90 13.05 -14.82
CA ASP A 105 47.50 13.51 -14.84
C ASP A 105 46.58 12.60 -13.98
N ILE A 106 46.89 12.52 -12.69
CA ILE A 106 46.12 11.73 -11.71
C ILE A 106 44.75 12.37 -11.45
N GLU A 107 44.64 13.69 -11.49
CA GLU A 107 43.39 14.43 -11.22
C GLU A 107 42.29 14.01 -12.20
N MET A 108 42.60 13.87 -13.49
CA MET A 108 41.64 13.37 -14.48
C MET A 108 41.16 11.94 -14.14
N LEU A 109 42.07 11.06 -13.72
CA LEU A 109 41.71 9.69 -13.36
C LEU A 109 40.77 9.64 -12.14
N GLU A 110 41.05 10.46 -11.12
CA GLU A 110 40.20 10.60 -9.94
C GLU A 110 38.80 11.07 -10.32
N ASP A 111 38.68 12.09 -11.16
CA ASP A 111 37.40 12.61 -11.65
C ASP A 111 36.58 11.55 -12.40
N LEU A 112 37.24 10.75 -13.25
CA LEU A 112 36.59 9.67 -13.98
C LEU A 112 36.08 8.56 -13.06
N ILE A 113 36.85 8.20 -12.02
CA ILE A 113 36.42 7.22 -11.01
C ILE A 113 35.21 7.72 -10.24
N VAL A 114 35.22 8.98 -9.81
CA VAL A 114 34.10 9.60 -9.11
C VAL A 114 32.85 9.61 -9.99
N ALA A 115 32.99 10.01 -11.26
CA ALA A 115 31.88 10.03 -12.21
C ALA A 115 31.28 8.64 -12.43
N ALA A 116 32.10 7.63 -12.74
CA ALA A 116 31.64 6.27 -12.99
C ALA A 116 31.00 5.64 -11.75
N THR A 117 31.57 5.86 -10.56
CA THR A 117 31.04 5.32 -9.29
C THR A 117 29.67 5.90 -8.97
N ASN A 118 29.53 7.23 -9.06
CA ASN A 118 28.25 7.90 -8.78
C ASN A 118 27.17 7.50 -9.79
N GLU A 119 27.54 7.32 -11.06
CA GLU A 119 26.61 6.86 -12.08
C GLU A 119 26.16 5.42 -11.82
N ALA A 120 27.05 4.53 -11.39
CA ALA A 120 26.70 3.16 -11.01
C ALA A 120 25.70 3.14 -9.84
N PHE A 121 25.90 4.00 -8.83
CA PHE A 121 24.95 4.15 -7.74
C PHE A 121 23.60 4.71 -8.19
N ARG A 122 23.57 5.70 -9.09
CA ARG A 122 22.31 6.22 -9.64
C ARG A 122 21.51 5.14 -10.37
N GLN A 123 22.17 4.34 -11.22
CA GLN A 123 21.51 3.25 -11.93
C GLN A 123 20.93 2.20 -10.98
N MET A 124 21.64 1.89 -9.88
CA MET A 124 21.17 0.99 -8.83
C MET A 124 19.93 1.56 -8.10
N GLU A 125 19.95 2.84 -7.73
CA GLU A 125 18.81 3.51 -7.08
C GLU A 125 17.59 3.62 -7.99
N ASP A 126 17.81 3.91 -9.27
CA ASP A 126 16.76 3.95 -10.29
C ASP A 126 16.13 2.56 -10.49
N ALA A 127 16.95 1.51 -10.57
CA ALA A 127 16.46 0.14 -10.71
C ALA A 127 15.64 -0.30 -9.50
N SER A 128 16.09 0.04 -8.29
CA SER A 128 15.37 -0.24 -7.05
C SER A 128 14.02 0.50 -7.01
N SER A 129 14.04 1.80 -7.34
CA SER A 129 12.83 2.63 -7.40
C SER A 129 11.83 2.11 -8.43
N GLN A 130 12.29 1.72 -9.62
CA GLN A 130 11.45 1.16 -10.68
C GLN A 130 10.84 -0.19 -10.28
N ALA A 131 11.62 -1.07 -9.64
CA ALA A 131 11.12 -2.36 -9.17
C ALA A 131 10.03 -2.18 -8.10
N MET A 132 10.25 -1.30 -7.12
CA MET A 132 9.25 -0.97 -6.10
C MET A 132 8.02 -0.28 -6.70
N ALA A 133 8.20 0.62 -7.67
CA ALA A 133 7.10 1.25 -8.39
C ALA A 133 6.26 0.24 -9.19
N LYS A 134 6.86 -0.82 -9.75
CA LYS A 134 6.09 -1.90 -10.42
C LYS A 134 5.28 -2.72 -9.44
N LEU A 135 5.85 -3.06 -8.27
CA LEU A 135 5.15 -3.79 -7.21
C LEU A 135 3.98 -2.99 -6.64
N THR A 136 4.19 -1.71 -6.36
CA THR A 136 3.18 -0.82 -5.75
C THR A 136 2.22 -0.23 -6.79
N GLY A 137 2.67 0.03 -8.01
CA GLY A 137 1.84 0.54 -9.12
C GLY A 137 0.82 -0.48 -9.62
N GLY A 138 1.09 -1.78 -9.51
CA GLY A 138 0.09 -2.83 -9.71
C GLY A 138 -1.03 -2.83 -8.65
N LEU A 139 -0.79 -2.22 -7.50
CA LEU A 139 -1.72 -2.10 -6.36
C LEU A 139 -2.35 -0.70 -6.22
N GLY A 140 -1.71 0.35 -6.77
CA GLY A 140 -2.25 1.71 -6.79
C GLY A 140 -3.60 1.83 -7.48
N GLY A 141 -3.89 0.94 -8.44
CA GLY A 141 -5.21 0.79 -9.07
C GLY A 141 -6.29 0.18 -8.16
N LEU A 142 -5.92 -0.47 -7.05
CA LEU A 142 -6.83 -1.11 -6.10
C LEU A 142 -6.86 -0.43 -4.72
N GLY A 143 -5.85 0.40 -4.38
CA GLY A 143 -5.69 1.05 -3.07
C GLY A 143 -5.98 2.55 -3.02
N GLY A 144 -6.16 3.22 -4.17
CA GLY A 144 -6.31 4.69 -4.29
C GLY A 144 -7.58 5.31 -3.68
N GLY A 145 -8.42 4.56 -2.98
CA GLY A 145 -9.65 5.04 -2.35
C GLY A 145 -9.59 5.23 -0.83
N LEU A 146 -8.52 4.80 -0.14
CA LEU A 146 -8.47 4.81 1.34
C LEU A 146 -7.17 5.36 1.95
N GLY A 147 -6.31 6.03 1.18
CA GLY A 147 -5.07 6.64 1.66
C GLY A 147 -5.23 8.06 2.22
N GLY A 148 -6.30 8.33 2.98
CA GLY A 148 -6.42 9.55 3.75
C GLY A 148 -5.50 9.49 4.98
N GLY A 149 -4.34 10.13 4.86
CA GLY A 149 -3.53 10.58 6.00
C GLY A 149 -2.60 9.55 6.62
N PHE A 150 -1.33 9.60 6.22
CA PHE A 150 -0.20 9.46 7.13
C PHE A 150 0.87 10.48 6.73
N PRO A 151 1.16 11.50 7.55
CA PRO A 151 2.44 12.19 7.48
C PRO A 151 3.51 11.30 8.14
N PHE A 152 4.76 11.61 7.82
CA PHE A 152 6.01 10.96 8.20
C PHE A 152 6.56 10.02 7.13
#